data_AF-A0A5J4PGI4-F1
#
_entry.id   AF-A0A5J4PGI4-F1
#
_cell.length_a   1.000
_cell.length_b   1.000
_cell.length_c   1.000
_cell.angle_alpha   90.00
_cell.angle_beta   90.00
_cell.angle_gamma   90.00
#
_symmetry.space_group_name_H-M   'P 1'
#
loop_
_entity.id
_entity.type
_entity.pdbx_description
1 polymer ?
#
loop_
_entity_poly.entity_id
_entity_poly.type
_entity_poly.pdbx_seq_one_letter_code
_entity_poly.pdbx_strand_id
1 'polypeptide(L)' 'MGIIIKPLVTEKMNKISEKFNRFGFIVSPDANKLEIKKEVESLYNITVENVNTIKYSGKNKTRYTKAGIIK' A
#
# COMPACT_ATOMS: atom_id res chain seq x y z
N MET A 1 -11.24 0.83 11.73
CA MET A 1 -10.32 0.00 10.91
C MET A 1 -9.33 0.98 10.29
N GLY A 2 -8.03 0.86 10.58
CA GLY A 2 -7.02 1.88 10.24
C GLY A 2 -6.86 2.10 8.74
N ILE A 3 -6.41 3.29 8.33
CA ILE A 3 -6.18 3.62 6.92
C ILE A 3 -4.95 2.86 6.39
N ILE A 4 -3.93 2.69 7.23
CA ILE A 4 -2.72 1.94 6.89
C ILE A 4 -2.89 0.46 7.27
N ILE A 5 -2.73 -0.42 6.27
CA ILE A 5 -2.85 -1.88 6.44
C ILE A 5 -1.49 -2.49 6.75
N LYS A 6 -0.48 -2.19 5.92
CA LYS A 6 0.89 -2.72 6.09
C LYS A 6 1.93 -1.96 5.25
N PRO A 7 3.22 -1.97 5.62
CA PRO A 7 4.29 -1.46 4.77
C PRO A 7 4.48 -2.32 3.50
N LEU A 8 4.84 -1.69 2.39
CA LEU A 8 5.12 -2.33 1.12
C LEU A 8 6.62 -2.57 0.93
N VAL A 9 7.07 -3.80 1.19
CA VAL A 9 8.47 -4.20 1.01
C VAL A 9 8.64 -4.92 -0.31
N THR A 10 9.39 -4.32 -1.23
CA THR A 10 9.78 -4.90 -2.53
C THR A 10 11.15 -4.35 -2.94
N GLU A 11 11.88 -5.04 -3.82
CA GLU A 11 13.18 -4.56 -4.33
C GLU A 11 13.10 -3.16 -4.95
N LYS A 12 12.01 -2.91 -5.71
CA LYS A 12 11.74 -1.59 -6.30
C LYS A 12 11.57 -0.52 -5.22
N MET A 13 10.83 -0.83 -4.15
CA MET A 13 10.62 0.12 -3.06
C MET A 13 11.91 0.41 -2.31
N ASN A 14 12.75 -0.60 -2.05
CA ASN A 14 14.04 -0.39 -1.40
C ASN A 14 14.94 0.55 -2.23
N LYS A 15 15.03 0.33 -3.55
CA LYS A 15 15.79 1.20 -4.46
C LYS A 15 15.28 2.64 -4.49
N ILE A 16 13.97 2.84 -4.36
CA ILE A 16 13.37 4.18 -4.30
C ILE A 16 13.63 4.83 -2.93
N SER A 17 13.54 4.05 -1.85
CA SER A 17 13.81 4.52 -0.50
C SER A 17 15.23 5.04 -0.36
N GLU A 18 16.22 4.31 -0.86
CA GLU A 18 17.64 4.71 -0.81
C GLU A 18 17.93 5.99 -1.60
N LYS A 19 17.28 6.20 -2.75
CA LYS A 19 17.56 7.34 -3.63
C LYS A 19 16.74 8.59 -3.31
N PHE A 20 15.50 8.41 -2.86
CA PHE A 20 14.51 9.47 -2.78
C PHE A 20 13.79 9.55 -1.42
N ASN A 21 14.18 8.74 -0.43
CA ASN A 21 13.53 8.66 0.90
C ASN A 21 12.01 8.46 0.83
N ARG A 22 11.52 7.70 -0.16
CA ARG A 22 10.08 7.42 -0.30
C ARG A 22 9.76 6.02 0.19
N PHE A 23 8.76 5.96 1.07
CA PHE A 23 8.23 4.72 1.62
C PHE A 23 6.86 4.41 1.01
N GLY A 24 6.57 3.11 0.93
CA GLY A 24 5.33 2.60 0.35
C GLY A 24 4.49 1.91 1.42
N PHE A 25 3.19 2.15 1.39
CA PHE A 25 2.23 1.53 2.29
C PHE A 25 1.05 0.99 1.50
N ILE A 26 0.51 -0.12 1.95
CA ILE A 26 -0.79 -0.63 1.50
C ILE A 26 -1.82 0.03 2.40
N VAL A 27 -2.75 0.74 1.77
CA VAL A 27 -3.79 1.51 2.43
C VAL A 27 -5.17 0.98 2.07
N SER A 28 -6.18 1.33 2.86
CA SER A 28 -7.58 1.09 2.52
C SER A 28 -7.94 1.76 1.19
N PRO A 29 -8.68 1.09 0.30
CA PRO A 29 -9.09 1.67 -0.99
C PRO A 29 -10.01 2.88 -0.87
N ASP A 30 -10.66 3.05 0.29
CA ASP A 30 -11.61 4.15 0.56
C ASP A 30 -10.91 5.39 1.13
N ALA A 31 -9.60 5.31 1.42
CA ALA A 31 -8.87 6.38 2.08
C ALA A 31 -8.48 7.53 1.14
N ASN A 32 -8.62 8.76 1.62
CA ASN A 32 -8.19 9.94 0.89
C ASN A 32 -6.73 10.32 1.23
N LYS A 33 -6.06 11.05 0.33
CA LYS A 33 -4.65 11.48 0.51
C LYS A 33 -4.42 12.30 1.79
N LEU A 34 -5.39 13.13 2.16
CA LEU A 34 -5.33 13.96 3.37
C LEU A 34 -5.35 13.12 4.65
N GLU A 35 -6.12 12.03 4.64
CA GLU A 35 -6.26 11.14 5.78
C GLU A 35 -5.01 10.27 5.92
N ILE A 36 -4.51 9.73 4.80
CA ILE A 36 -3.24 8.98 4.75
C ILE A 36 -2.09 9.84 5.30
N LYS A 37 -2.01 11.12 4.89
CA LYS A 37 -1.00 12.05 5.39
C LYS A 37 -1.08 12.18 6.91
N LYS A 38 -2.25 12.51 7.45
CA LYS A 38 -2.45 12.68 8.90
C LYS A 38 -2.13 11.42 9.70
N GLU A 39 -2.52 10.25 9.21
CA GLU A 39 -2.27 8.98 9.90
C GLU A 39 -0.77 8.64 9.91
N VAL A 40 -0.07 8.82 8.78
CA VAL A 40 1.39 8.59 8.72
C VAL A 40 2.15 9.57 9.63
N GLU A 41 1.78 10.86 9.61
CA GLU A 41 2.41 11.87 10.46
C GLU A 41 2.19 11.57 11.95
N SER A 42 0.99 11.11 12.33
CA SER A 42 0.67 10.76 13.73
C SER A 42 1.31 9.46 14.21
N LEU A 43 1.50 8.47 13.34
CA LEU A 43 2.07 7.17 13.73
C LEU A 43 3.60 7.22 13.85
N TYR A 44 4.24 8.00 12.99
CA TYR A 44 5.70 8.05 12.87
C TYR A 44 6.30 9.37 13.34
N ASN A 45 5.49 10.35 13.77
CA ASN A 45 5.91 11.69 14.22
C ASN A 45 6.86 12.39 13.23
N ILE A 46 6.58 12.25 11.93
CA ILE A 46 7.33 12.87 10.84
C ILE A 46 6.46 13.84 10.07
N THR A 47 7.07 14.72 9.28
CA THR A 47 6.38 15.60 8.34
C THR A 47 6.36 14.99 6.94
N VAL A 48 5.18 14.83 6.34
CA VAL A 48 5.04 14.27 4.99
C VAL A 48 4.92 15.39 3.96
N GLU A 49 5.86 15.45 3.02
CA GLU A 49 5.85 16.45 1.96
C GLU A 49 4.71 16.21 0.95
N ASN A 50 4.61 14.99 0.41
CA ASN A 50 3.64 14.65 -0.63
C ASN A 50 3.20 13.18 -0.55
N VAL A 51 1.96 12.91 -0.97
CA VAL A 51 1.34 11.57 -0.98
C VAL A 51 0.88 11.21 -2.38
N ASN A 52 1.43 10.11 -2.90
CA ASN A 52 1.02 9.53 -4.17
C ASN A 52 0.32 8.19 -3.93
N THR A 53 -0.84 8.01 -4.55
CA THR A 53 -1.65 6.80 -4.45
C THR A 53 -1.83 6.18 -5.83
N ILE A 54 -1.89 4.85 -5.87
CA ILE A 54 -2.20 4.08 -7.07
C ILE A 54 -3.15 2.95 -6.68
N LYS A 55 -4.17 2.71 -7.51
CA LYS A 55 -5.08 1.58 -7.38
C LYS A 55 -4.71 0.53 -8.42
N TYR A 56 -4.53 -0.72 -7.99
CA TYR A 56 -4.26 -1.83 -8.89
C TYR A 56 -5.31 -2.93 -8.69
N SER A 57 -5.69 -3.60 -9.78
CA SER A 57 -6.57 -4.76 -9.72
C SER A 57 -5.82 -5.98 -9.19
N GLY A 58 -6.49 -6.80 -8.39
CA GLY A 58 -5.96 -8.10 -7.98
C GLY A 58 -5.67 -9.00 -9.19
N LYS A 59 -4.74 -9.95 -9.03
CA LYS A 59 -4.50 -10.96 -10.06
C LYS A 59 -5.64 -11.97 -10.06
N ASN A 60 -6.27 -12.17 -11.21
CA ASN A 60 -7.20 -13.27 -11.40
C ASN A 60 -6.43 -14.58 -11.28
N LYS A 61 -6.75 -15.39 -10.26
CA LYS A 61 -6.12 -16.68 -10.02
C LYS A 61 -7.20 -17.75 -10.03
N THR A 62 -7.15 -18.64 -11.00
CA THR A 62 -7.98 -19.85 -11.04
C THR A 62 -7.26 -20.97 -10.28
N ARG A 63 -7.94 -21.64 -9.35
CA ARG A 63 -7.40 -22.81 -8.65
C ARG A 63 -8.23 -24.04 -9.00
N TYR A 64 -7.55 -25.09 -9.47
CA TYR A 64 -8.16 -26.41 -9.64
C TYR A 64 -8.27 -27.08 -8.27
N THR A 65 -9.49 -27.42 -7.87
CA THR A 65 -9.78 -28.23 -6.69
C THR A 65 -10.49 -29.51 -7.13
N LYS A 66 -10.54 -30.54 -6.27
CA LYS A 66 -11.25 -31.81 -6.59
C LYS A 66 -12.75 -31.58 -6.92
N ALA A 67 -13.34 -30.47 -6.47
CA ALA A 67 -14.73 -30.11 -6.73
C ALA A 67 -14.92 -29.24 -8.01
N GLY A 68 -13.86 -28.95 -8.75
CA GLY A 68 -13.90 -28.16 -9.98
C GLY A 68 -13.01 -26.91 -9.96
N ILE A 69 -13.20 -26.07 -10.98
CA ILE A 69 -12.47 -24.82 -11.16
C ILE A 69 -13.13 -23.74 -10.30
N ILE A 70 -12.40 -23.25 -9.28
CA ILE A 70 -12.79 -22.03 -8.57
C ILE A 70 -12.20 -20.87 -9.37
N LYS A 71 -13.09 -20.08 -9.96
CA LYS A 71 -12.75 -18.94 -10.82
C LYS A 71 -12.45 -17.70 -9.99
#